data_AF-A0A4S4H764-F1
#
_entry.id   AF-A0A4S4H764-F1
#
_cell.length_a   1.000
_cell.length_b   1.000
_cell.length_c   1.000
_cell.angle_alpha   90.00
_cell.angle_beta   90.00
_cell.angle_gamma   90.00
#
_symmetry.space_group_name_H-M   'P 1'
#
loop_
_entity.id
_entity.type
_entity.pdbx_description
1 polymer ?
#
loop_
_entity_poly.entity_id
_entity_poly.type
_entity_poly.pdbx_seq_one_letter_code
_entity_poly.pdbx_strand_id
1 'polypeptide(L)' 'MSKKRTMIIIEPDSRIHKEAFMTAPMTCPYCNGRGGFGIDTSEGPDFQPCPDCAGTGEVAAMVTIDWKPNIK' A
#
# COMPACT_ATOMS: atom_id res chain seq x y z
N MET A 1 19.03 -3.57 9.37
CA MET A 1 17.74 -3.68 8.66
C MET A 1 17.99 -3.78 7.18
N SER A 2 17.46 -4.81 6.50
CA SER A 2 17.52 -4.89 5.03
C SER A 2 16.65 -3.80 4.40
N LYS A 3 17.08 -3.19 3.29
CA LYS A 3 16.31 -2.21 2.53
C LYS A 3 15.89 -2.85 1.21
N LYS A 4 14.59 -3.05 1.00
CA LYS A 4 14.05 -3.45 -0.30
C LYS A 4 13.91 -2.20 -1.18
N ARG A 5 14.36 -2.29 -2.44
CA ARG A 5 14.21 -1.23 -3.44
C ARG A 5 13.51 -1.82 -4.66
N THR A 6 12.59 -1.07 -5.25
CA THR A 6 11.89 -1.43 -6.48
C THR A 6 12.20 -0.36 -7.51
N MET A 7 12.60 -0.77 -8.72
CA MET A 7 12.78 0.13 -9.85
C MET A 7 11.57 -0.01 -10.78
N ILE A 8 11.07 1.12 -11.27
CA ILE A 8 9.96 1.19 -12.21
C ILE A 8 10.55 1.74 -13.51
N ILE A 9 10.39 1.00 -14.60
CA ILE A 9 10.76 1.43 -15.94
C ILE A 9 9.47 1.91 -16.60
N ILE A 10 9.47 3.15 -17.09
CA ILE A 10 8.29 3.80 -17.67
C ILE A 10 8.59 4.04 -19.16
N GLU A 11 7.86 3.36 -20.03
CA GLU A 11 8.03 3.44 -21.49
C GLU A 11 6.64 3.63 -22.13
N PRO A 12 6.48 4.56 -23.07
CA PRO A 12 5.21 4.76 -23.73
C PRO A 12 4.94 3.59 -24.68
N ASP A 13 3.80 2.93 -24.53
CA ASP A 13 3.28 1.99 -25.53
C ASP A 13 2.60 2.74 -26.70
N SER A 14 2.17 2.00 -27.72
CA SER A 14 1.49 2.48 -28.93
C SER A 14 0.29 3.41 -28.68
N ARG A 15 -0.34 3.35 -27.50
CA ARG A 15 -1.41 4.27 -27.09
C ARG A 15 -1.19 4.81 -25.68
N ILE A 16 -1.42 6.11 -25.55
CA ILE A 16 -1.40 6.85 -24.28
C ILE A 16 -2.66 6.47 -23.48
N HIS A 17 -2.49 5.63 -22.46
CA HIS A 17 -3.56 5.16 -21.57
C HIS A 17 -3.17 5.34 -20.11
N LYS A 18 -4.15 5.51 -19.23
CA LYS A 18 -3.89 5.49 -17.78
C LYS A 18 -3.58 4.06 -17.36
N GLU A 19 -2.47 3.87 -16.66
CA GLU A 19 -2.06 2.56 -16.17
C GLU A 19 -1.77 2.62 -14.67
N ALA A 20 -1.89 1.47 -14.02
CA ALA A 20 -1.58 1.33 -12.60
C ALA A 20 -1.03 -0.06 -12.32
N PHE A 21 -0.15 -0.13 -11.33
CA PHE A 21 0.33 -1.39 -10.78
C PHE A 21 0.44 -1.30 -9.26
N MET A 22 0.39 -2.46 -8.62
CA MET A 22 0.58 -2.60 -7.19
C MET A 22 2.00 -3.08 -6.90
N THR A 23 2.63 -2.54 -5.86
CA THR A 23 3.83 -3.17 -5.32
C THR A 23 3.47 -4.51 -4.68
N ALA A 24 4.47 -5.37 -4.48
CA ALA A 24 4.32 -6.50 -3.57
C ALA A 24 3.87 -6.00 -2.18
N PRO A 25 3.05 -6.79 -1.45
CA PRO A 25 2.65 -6.45 -0.10
C PRO A 25 3.88 -6.31 0.81
N MET A 26 3.76 -5.39 1.76
CA MET A 26 4.76 -5.10 2.77
C MET A 26 4.09 -5.10 4.13
N THR A 27 4.81 -5.55 5.16
CA THR A 27 4.32 -5.52 6.53
C THR A 27 3.86 -4.11 6.90
N CYS A 28 2.62 -3.98 7.39
CA CYS A 28 2.08 -2.72 7.85
C CYS A 28 2.95 -2.19 9.00
N PRO A 29 3.58 -1.01 8.86
CA PRO A 29 4.48 -0.48 9.88
C PRO A 29 3.74 -0.01 11.13
N TYR A 30 2.45 0.34 11.01
CA TYR A 30 1.67 0.87 12.13
C TYR A 30 1.32 -0.23 13.14
N CYS A 31 0.76 -1.34 12.67
CA CYS A 31 0.44 -2.50 13.52
C CYS A 31 1.56 -3.55 13.57
N ASN A 32 2.68 -3.34 12.88
CA ASN A 32 3.80 -4.28 12.76
C ASN A 32 3.35 -5.68 12.32
N GLY A 33 2.44 -5.76 11.34
CA GLY A 33 1.94 -7.03 10.80
C GLY A 33 0.84 -7.72 11.61
N ARG A 34 0.40 -7.15 12.72
CA ARG A 34 -0.61 -7.78 13.60
C ARG A 34 -2.04 -7.69 13.08
N GLY A 35 -2.31 -6.78 12.15
CA GLY A 35 -3.66 -6.48 11.65
C GLY A 35 -4.49 -5.57 12.56
N GLY A 36 -4.04 -5.25 13.78
CA GLY A 36 -4.80 -4.42 14.71
C GLY A 36 -4.15 -4.31 16.07
N PHE A 37 -4.91 -3.79 17.02
CA PHE A 37 -4.47 -3.49 18.38
C PHE A 37 -5.46 -4.06 19.38
N GLY A 38 -4.96 -4.74 20.41
CA GLY A 38 -5.78 -5.10 21.55
C GLY A 38 -6.17 -3.82 22.29
N ILE A 39 -7.44 -3.72 22.65
CA ILE A 39 -8.02 -2.62 23.41
C ILE A 39 -8.83 -3.18 24.57
N ASP A 40 -8.96 -2.42 25.65
CA ASP A 40 -9.88 -2.77 26.73
C ASP A 40 -11.15 -1.93 26.60
N THR A 41 -12.30 -2.60 26.57
CA THR A 41 -13.62 -1.97 26.51
C THR A 41 -14.36 -2.18 27.83
N SER A 42 -15.50 -1.50 28.00
CA SER A 42 -16.39 -1.74 29.15
C SER A 42 -16.93 -3.18 29.24
N GLU A 43 -16.91 -3.92 28.13
CA GLU A 43 -17.35 -5.32 28.05
C GLU A 43 -16.19 -6.32 28.19
N GLY A 44 -14.95 -5.83 28.28
CA GLY A 44 -13.73 -6.64 28.39
C GLY A 44 -12.71 -6.37 27.27
N PRO A 45 -11.65 -7.20 27.17
CA PRO A 45 -10.65 -7.09 26.11
C PRO A 45 -11.28 -7.32 24.73
N ASP A 46 -10.95 -6.45 23.78
CA ASP A 46 -11.40 -6.52 22.39
C ASP A 46 -10.22 -6.23 21.43
N PHE A 47 -10.46 -6.37 20.13
CA PHE A 47 -9.47 -6.15 19.10
C PHE A 47 -9.95 -5.12 18.08
N GLN A 48 -9.28 -3.98 18.05
CA GLN A 48 -9.55 -2.94 17.07
C GLN A 48 -8.73 -3.19 15.79
N PRO A 49 -9.37 -3.37 14.62
CA PRO A 49 -8.65 -3.47 13.35
C PRO A 49 -7.78 -2.24 13.09
N CYS A 50 -6.58 -2.48 12.57
CA CYS A 50 -5.66 -1.41 12.21
C CYS A 50 -6.26 -0.58 11.06
N PRO A 51 -6.40 0.74 11.19
CA PRO A 51 -7.04 1.58 10.18
C PRO A 51 -6.24 1.65 8.87
N ASP A 52 -4.91 1.52 8.94
CA ASP A 52 -4.03 1.67 7.77
C ASP A 52 -4.04 0.44 6.86
N CYS A 53 -4.11 -0.76 7.44
CA CYS A 53 -4.11 -2.03 6.70
C CYS A 53 -5.46 -2.75 6.71
N ALA A 54 -6.47 -2.14 7.32
CA ALA A 54 -7.83 -2.67 7.44
C ALA A 54 -7.89 -4.13 7.92
N GLY A 55 -7.09 -4.50 8.94
CA GLY A 55 -7.08 -5.86 9.47
C GLY A 55 -6.07 -6.83 8.83
N THR A 56 -5.54 -6.51 7.65
CA THR A 56 -4.74 -7.49 6.87
C THR A 56 -3.32 -7.71 7.41
N GLY A 57 -2.78 -6.74 8.15
CA GLY A 57 -1.37 -6.75 8.57
C GLY A 57 -0.40 -6.30 7.48
N GLU A 58 -0.87 -6.02 6.27
CA GLU A 58 -0.02 -5.66 5.13
C GLU A 58 -0.53 -4.41 4.41
N VAL A 59 0.37 -3.70 3.76
CA VAL A 59 0.06 -2.56 2.90
C VAL A 59 0.80 -2.73 1.57
N ALA A 60 0.18 -2.26 0.49
CA ALA A 60 0.79 -2.20 -0.82
C ALA A 60 0.60 -0.80 -1.41
N ALA A 61 1.60 -0.31 -2.15
CA ALA A 61 1.47 0.97 -2.84
C ALA A 61 0.86 0.74 -4.22
N MET A 62 -0.20 1.50 -4.52
CA MET A 62 -0.71 1.67 -5.88
C MET A 62 0.05 2.80 -6.55
N VAL A 63 0.80 2.48 -7.60
CA VAL A 63 1.45 3.50 -8.44
C VAL A 63 0.60 3.66 -9.69
N THR A 64 0.21 4.89 -9.98
CA THR A 64 -0.57 5.23 -11.19
C THR A 64 0.28 6.09 -12.10
N ILE A 65 0.31 5.75 -13.38
CA ILE A 65 0.97 6.53 -14.43
C ILE A 65 -0.14 7.12 -15.30
N ASP A 66 -0.18 8.45 -15.37
CA ASP A 66 -1.10 9.21 -16.20
C ASP A 66 -0.30 9.94 -17.28
N TRP A 67 -0.30 9.36 -18.47
CA TRP A 67 0.43 9.90 -19.61
C TRP A 67 -0.26 11.17 -20.14
N LYS A 68 0.51 12.26 -20.27
CA LYS A 68 0.03 13.54 -20.78
C LYS A 68 0.81 13.98 -22.03
N PRO A 69 0.18 14.68 -22.97
CA PRO A 69 0.91 15.35 -24.05
C PRO A 69 1.97 16.30 -23.48
N ASN A 70 3.18 16.25 -24.04
CA ASN A 70 4.24 17.19 -23.71
C ASN A 70 4.13 18.44 -24.60
N ILE A 71 3.26 19.37 -24.20
CA ILE A 71 3.08 20.65 -24.89
C ILE A 71 4.18 21.60 -24.38
N LYS A 72 5.02 22.09 -25.30
CA LYS A 72 6.07 23.07 -25.02
C LYS A 72 5.61 24.47 -25.37
#